data_AF-I1XEY2-F1
#
_entry.id   AF-I1XEY2-F1
#
_cell.length_a   1.000
_cell.length_b   1.000
_cell.length_c   1.000
_cell.angle_alpha   90.00
_cell.angle_beta   90.00
_cell.angle_gamma   90.00
#
_symmetry.space_group_name_H-M   'P 1'
#
loop_
_entity.id
_entity.type
_entity.pdbx_description
1 polymer ?
#
loop_
_entity_poly.entity_id
_entity_poly.type
_entity_poly.pdbx_seq_one_letter_code
_entity_poly.pdbx_strand_id
1 'polypeptide(L)'
;MDVDFTGEYLVNDQDVTFYAIVNNQTVACIVSTTALDELADPDDEMDAESVFLDHQYKFEEIAEGLILNHKVVDGELHINRGEM
;
A
#
# COMPACT_ATOMS: atom_id res chain seq x y z
N MET A 1 12.56 -5.59 -13.57
CA MET A 1 12.62 -5.61 -12.10
C MET A 1 11.49 -6.51 -11.68
N ASP A 2 11.76 -7.50 -10.84
CA ASP A 2 10.75 -8.44 -10.35
C ASP A 2 10.28 -7.91 -8.99
N VAL A 3 8.97 -7.74 -8.82
CA VAL A 3 8.33 -7.26 -7.59
C VAL A 3 7.42 -8.38 -7.12
N ASP A 4 7.70 -8.92 -5.93
CA ASP A 4 6.91 -10.01 -5.35
C ASP A 4 6.25 -9.53 -4.05
N PHE A 5 4.92 -9.50 -4.01
CA PHE A 5 4.19 -9.12 -2.82
C PHE A 5 4.06 -10.34 -1.88
N THR A 6 4.51 -10.17 -0.64
CA THR A 6 4.56 -11.25 0.35
C THR A 6 3.17 -11.70 0.83
N GLY A 7 2.15 -10.85 0.62
CA GLY A 7 0.82 -10.99 1.21
C GLY A 7 0.77 -10.67 2.72
N GLU A 8 1.92 -10.37 3.34
CA GLU A 8 1.98 -9.93 4.74
C GLU A 8 1.66 -8.43 4.83
N TYR A 9 0.86 -8.07 5.83
CA TYR A 9 0.54 -6.68 6.15
C TYR A 9 0.45 -6.45 7.66
N LEU A 10 0.62 -5.19 8.05
CA LEU A 10 0.46 -4.69 9.41
C LEU A 10 -0.45 -3.47 9.38
N VAL A 11 -1.37 -3.40 10.33
CA VAL A 11 -2.21 -2.22 10.56
C VAL A 11 -1.63 -1.45 11.74
N ASN A 12 -1.21 -0.21 11.51
CA ASN A 12 -0.65 0.68 12.51
C ASN A 12 -1.58 1.87 12.72
N ASP A 13 -2.43 1.78 13.74
CA ASP A 13 -3.44 2.79 14.12
C ASP A 13 -4.46 3.05 12.99
N GLN A 14 -4.06 3.82 11.97
CA GLN A 14 -4.89 4.18 10.82
C GLN A 14 -4.19 3.97 9.47
N ASP A 15 -2.93 3.53 9.46
CA ASP A 15 -2.16 3.23 8.24
C ASP A 15 -2.00 1.73 8.06
N VAL A 16 -1.94 1.27 6.81
CA VAL A 16 -1.68 -0.14 6.49
C VAL A 16 -0.34 -0.27 5.79
N THR A 17 0.55 -1.07 6.34
CA THR A 17 1.86 -1.38 5.75
C THR A 17 1.85 -2.79 5.22
N PHE A 18 2.15 -2.98 3.93
CA PHE A 18 2.33 -4.29 3.31
C PHE A 18 3.73 -4.41 2.69
N TYR A 19 4.20 -5.63 2.44
CA TYR A 19 5.60 -5.85 2.07
C TYR A 19 5.77 -6.45 0.68
N ALA A 20 6.70 -5.86 -0.07
CA ALA A 20 7.16 -6.35 -1.36
C ALA A 20 8.65 -6.73 -1.31
N ILE A 21 9.06 -7.75 -2.06
CA ILE A 21 10.45 -8.12 -2.27
C ILE A 21 10.86 -7.62 -3.65
N VAL A 22 11.82 -6.71 -3.70
CA VAL A 22 12.35 -6.09 -4.92
C VAL A 22 13.85 -6.33 -4.97
N ASN A 23 14.33 -7.09 -5.95
CA ASN A 23 15.76 -7.47 -6.05
C ASN A 23 16.33 -8.03 -4.74
N ASN A 24 15.57 -8.89 -4.05
CA ASN A 24 15.97 -9.51 -2.78
C ASN A 24 16.09 -8.52 -1.59
N GLN A 25 15.51 -7.32 -1.72
CA GLN A 25 15.34 -6.35 -0.64
C GLN A 25 13.86 -6.22 -0.31
N THR A 26 13.53 -6.20 0.97
CA THR A 26 12.18 -5.91 1.44
C THR A 26 11.89 -4.42 1.33
N VAL A 27 10.77 -4.08 0.72
CA VAL A 27 10.21 -2.74 0.62
C VAL A 27 8.91 -2.70 1.42
N ALA A 28 8.82 -1.78 2.37
CA ALA A 28 7.61 -1.52 3.13
C ALA A 28 6.73 -0.51 2.39
N CYS A 29 5.56 -0.94 1.95
CA CYS A 29 4.58 -0.11 1.25
C CYS A 29 3.54 0.36 2.26
N ILE A 30 3.58 1.64 2.60
CA ILE A 30 2.76 2.27 3.64
C ILE A 30 1.62 3.01 2.95
N VAL A 31 0.41 2.51 3.14
CA VAL A 31 -0.84 3.14 2.70
C VAL A 31 -1.32 4.05 3.81
N SER A 32 -1.37 5.34 3.52
CA SER A 32 -1.90 6.33 4.45
C SER A 32 -3.42 6.18 4.64
N THR A 33 -3.94 6.54 5.81
CA THR A 33 -5.41 6.64 6.04
C THR A 33 -6.10 7.47 4.98
N THR A 34 -5.49 8.58 4.57
CA THR A 34 -6.04 9.45 3.53
C THR A 34 -6.15 8.78 2.16
N ALA A 35 -5.31 7.79 1.87
CA ALA A 35 -5.41 7.01 0.65
C ALA A 35 -6.50 5.93 0.78
N LEU A 36 -6.64 5.31 1.95
CA LEU A 36 -7.73 4.37 2.24
C LEU A 36 -9.10 5.05 2.15
N ASP A 37 -9.25 6.24 2.74
CA ASP A 37 -10.50 7.03 2.71
C ASP A 37 -10.95 7.41 1.28
N GLU A 38 -10.06 7.47 0.29
CA GLU A 38 -10.46 7.73 -1.10
C GLU A 38 -11.14 6.54 -1.77
N LEU A 39 -10.92 5.33 -1.25
CA LEU A 39 -11.52 4.10 -1.74
C LEU A 39 -12.65 3.62 -0.84
N ALA A 40 -12.66 4.03 0.44
CA ALA A 40 -13.75 3.75 1.35
C ALA A 40 -15.07 4.37 0.85
N ASP A 41 -16.15 3.60 0.96
CA ASP A 41 -17.49 4.14 0.71
C ASP A 41 -17.87 5.05 1.90
N PRO A 42 -18.21 6.34 1.67
CA PRO A 42 -18.54 7.26 2.77
C PRO A 42 -19.80 6.86 3.55
N ASP A 43 -20.64 5.97 3.01
CA ASP A 43 -21.82 5.42 3.68
C ASP A 43 -21.52 4.11 4.44
N ASP A 44 -20.30 3.55 4.33
CA ASP A 44 -19.88 2.32 5.01
C ASP A 44 -18.79 2.64 6.06
N GLU A 45 -19.09 2.38 7.34
CA GLU A 45 -18.11 2.54 8.44
C GLU A 45 -17.14 1.35 8.44
N MET A 46 -16.29 1.26 7.41
CA MET A 46 -15.24 0.25 7.30
C MET A 46 -13.94 0.73 7.96
N ASP A 47 -13.33 -0.11 8.78
CA ASP A 47 -12.00 0.14 9.32
C ASP A 47 -10.92 0.07 8.22
N ALA A 48 -9.80 0.75 8.43
CA ALA A 48 -8.64 0.81 7.52
C ALA A 48 -8.19 -0.57 6.98
N GLU A 49 -8.22 -1.59 7.84
CA GLU A 49 -7.90 -2.97 7.47
C GLU A 49 -8.87 -3.53 6.42
N SER A 50 -10.17 -3.32 6.62
CA SER A 50 -11.21 -3.85 5.72
C SER A 50 -11.17 -3.14 4.37
N VAL A 51 -10.96 -1.82 4.36
CA VAL A 51 -10.79 -1.05 3.12
C VAL A 51 -9.53 -1.50 2.37
N PHE A 52 -8.43 -1.74 3.09
CA PHE A 52 -7.22 -2.28 2.47
C PHE A 52 -7.45 -3.65 1.87
N LEU A 53 -8.08 -4.58 2.58
CA LEU A 53 -8.31 -5.95 2.09
C LEU A 53 -9.24 -5.99 0.88
N ASP A 54 -10.29 -5.15 0.84
CA ASP A 54 -11.19 -5.05 -0.31
C ASP A 54 -10.49 -4.50 -1.56
N HIS A 55 -9.47 -3.66 -1.35
CA HIS A 55 -8.71 -3.00 -2.42
C HIS A 55 -7.25 -3.41 -2.50
N GLN A 56 -6.86 -4.54 -1.91
CA GLN A 56 -5.46 -4.95 -1.76
C GLN A 56 -4.75 -5.01 -3.12
N TYR A 57 -5.41 -5.63 -4.10
CA TYR A 57 -4.88 -5.75 -5.46
C TYR A 57 -4.59 -4.38 -6.10
N LYS A 58 -5.42 -3.37 -5.83
CA LYS A 58 -5.24 -2.02 -6.37
C LYS A 58 -4.03 -1.34 -5.72
N PHE A 59 -3.86 -1.49 -4.40
CA PHE A 59 -2.70 -0.96 -3.70
C PHE A 59 -1.40 -1.64 -4.13
N GLU A 60 -1.42 -2.95 -4.38
CA GLU A 60 -0.29 -3.70 -4.94
C GLU A 60 0.07 -3.22 -6.36
N GLU A 61 -0.91 -3.00 -7.24
CA GLU A 61 -0.68 -2.45 -8.59
C GLU A 61 -0.05 -1.04 -8.54
N ILE A 62 -0.56 -0.17 -7.66
CA ILE A 62 0.01 1.16 -7.43
C ILE A 62 1.45 1.04 -6.90
N ALA A 63 1.67 0.18 -5.91
CA ALA A 63 2.99 -0.02 -5.33
C ALA A 63 4.01 -0.51 -6.37
N GLU A 64 3.63 -1.50 -7.19
CA GLU A 64 4.46 -1.99 -8.28
C GLU A 64 4.83 -0.85 -9.23
N GLY A 65 3.84 -0.06 -9.67
CA GLY A 65 4.06 1.10 -10.52
C GLY A 65 5.05 2.11 -9.91
N LEU A 66 4.92 2.43 -8.62
CA LEU A 66 5.81 3.38 -7.94
C LEU A 66 7.23 2.82 -7.73
N ILE A 67 7.34 1.53 -7.42
CA ILE A 67 8.62 0.80 -7.31
C ILE A 67 9.36 0.84 -8.65
N LEU A 68 8.67 0.53 -9.75
CA LEU A 68 9.24 0.56 -11.10
C LEU A 68 9.67 1.98 -11.51
N ASN A 69 8.99 3.01 -11.00
CA ASN A 69 9.35 4.41 -11.19
C ASN A 69 10.44 4.92 -10.22
N HIS A 70 11.07 4.04 -9.43
CA HIS A 70 12.15 4.36 -8.48
C HIS A 70 11.76 5.41 -7.42
N LYS A 71 10.50 5.41 -6.98
CA LYS A 71 10.01 6.29 -5.90
C LYS A 71 10.23 5.72 -4.49
N VAL A 72 10.88 4.56 -4.36
CA VAL A 72 11.21 3.97 -3.06
C VAL A 72 12.34 4.78 -2.40
N VAL A 73 12.11 5.24 -1.17
CA VAL A 73 13.06 6.04 -0.38
C VAL A 73 13.38 5.25 0.89
N ASP A 74 14.67 4.98 1.14
CA ASP A 74 15.13 4.25 2.33
C ASP A 74 14.50 2.86 2.56
N GLY A 75 13.99 2.22 1.49
CA GLY A 75 13.29 0.93 1.57
C GLY A 75 11.81 1.06 1.93
N GLU A 76 11.29 2.28 1.98
CA GLU A 76 9.90 2.60 2.24
C GLU A 76 9.25 3.22 0.99
N LEU A 77 7.99 2.89 0.78
CA LEU A 77 7.15 3.47 -0.25
C LEU A 77 5.89 4.02 0.43
N HIS A 78 5.68 5.32 0.34
CA HIS A 78 4.48 5.95 0.89
C HIS A 78 3.43 6.18 -0.20
N ILE A 79 2.29 5.51 -0.06
CA ILE A 79 1.13 5.68 -0.92
C ILE A 79 0.22 6.73 -0.28
N ASN A 80 0.26 7.93 -0.86
CA ASN A 80 -0.48 9.10 -0.40
C ASN A 80 -1.59 9.47 -1.37
N ARG A 81 -2.53 10.28 -0.87
CA ARG A 81 -3.60 10.90 -1.65
C ARG A 81 -3.06 11.60 -2.92
N GLY A 82 -3.50 11.15 -4.10
CA GLY A 82 -3.11 11.71 -5.40
C GLY A 82 -2.12 10.88 -6.23
N GLU A 83 -1.66 9.73 -5.73
CA GLU A 83 -0.95 8.71 -6.53
C GLU A 83 -1.92 7.65 -7.11
N MET A 84 -3.24 7.85 -6.93
CA MET A 84 -4.34 7.04 -7.47
C MET A 84 -4.93 7.60 -8.76
#